data_AF-A0A7X2TXD2-F1
#
_entry.id   AF-A0A7X2TXD2-F1
#
_cell.length_a   1.000
_cell.length_b   1.000
_cell.length_c   1.000
_cell.angle_alpha   90.00
_cell.angle_beta   90.00
_cell.angle_gamma   90.00
#
_symmetry.space_group_name_H-M   'P 1'
#
loop_
_entity.id
_entity.type
_entity.pdbx_description
1 polymer ?
#
loop_
_entity_poly.entity_id
_entity_poly.type
_entity_poly.pdbx_seq_one_letter_code
_entity_poly.pdbx_strand_id
1 'polypeptide(L)'
;MKVAPDRVAILAVTVKGQVAAADVQTDFIEISPVYQSRENYGADYYRVNKTVAITLRDVTRFERLLTAIRNARANRVYGVDFQTSELPTTRAADPPTAESASTPSPLACGKLVPGT
;
A
#
# COMPACT_ATOMS: atom_id res chain seq x y z
N MET A 1 -11.72 -24.55 20.26
CA MET A 1 -11.70 -23.40 19.32
C MET A 1 -11.06 -23.85 18.01
N LYS A 2 -11.86 -24.06 16.96
CA LYS A 2 -11.37 -24.58 15.66
C LYS A 2 -11.07 -23.37 14.76
N VAL A 3 -9.83 -22.90 14.79
CA VAL A 3 -9.38 -21.87 13.84
C VAL A 3 -9.27 -22.56 12.48
N ALA A 4 -10.08 -22.15 11.51
CA ALA A 4 -10.08 -22.75 10.18
C ALA A 4 -8.72 -22.53 9.48
N PRO A 5 -8.30 -23.47 8.60
CA PRO A 5 -7.00 -23.42 7.92
C PRO A 5 -6.98 -22.43 6.75
N ASP A 6 -7.73 -21.33 6.83
CA ASP A 6 -7.97 -20.41 5.71
C ASP A 6 -6.66 -19.79 5.20
N ARG A 7 -5.70 -19.53 6.10
CA ARG A 7 -4.37 -19.02 5.74
C ARG A 7 -3.63 -19.97 4.79
N VAL A 8 -3.71 -21.29 5.01
CA VAL A 8 -3.04 -22.30 4.17
C VAL A 8 -3.65 -22.31 2.77
N ALA A 9 -4.97 -22.17 2.66
CA ALA A 9 -5.65 -22.09 1.38
C ALA A 9 -5.23 -20.83 0.59
N ILE A 10 -5.10 -19.68 1.26
CA ILE A 10 -4.65 -18.42 0.64
C ILE A 10 -3.18 -18.53 0.18
N LEU A 11 -2.31 -19.13 0.99
CA LEU A 11 -0.91 -19.41 0.62
C LEU A 11 -0.83 -20.36 -0.59
N ALA A 12 -1.69 -21.38 -0.67
CA ALA A 12 -1.73 -22.27 -1.83
C ALA A 12 -2.17 -21.55 -3.12
N VAL A 13 -3.08 -20.57 -3.01
CA VAL A 13 -3.52 -19.75 -4.15
C VAL A 13 -2.41 -18.82 -4.65
N THR A 14 -1.62 -18.23 -3.76
CA THR A 14 -0.49 -17.36 -4.16
C THR A 14 0.59 -18.14 -4.90
N VAL A 15 0.90 -19.37 -4.45
CA VAL A 15 1.81 -20.29 -5.17
C VAL A 15 1.27 -20.63 -6.57
N LYS A 16 -0.03 -20.96 -6.68
CA LYS A 16 -0.67 -21.23 -7.99
C LYS A 16 -0.71 -20.00 -8.90
N GLY A 17 -0.81 -18.81 -8.31
CA GLY A 17 -0.78 -17.51 -9.02
C GLY A 17 0.61 -17.10 -9.49
N GLN A 18 1.64 -17.92 -9.23
CA GLN A 18 3.06 -17.64 -9.52
C GLN A 18 3.56 -16.36 -8.86
N VAL A 19 3.05 -16.05 -7.65
CA VAL A 19 3.62 -14.99 -6.82
C VAL A 19 4.91 -15.51 -6.20
N ALA A 20 5.99 -14.74 -6.27
CA ALA A 20 7.24 -15.13 -5.64
C ALA A 20 7.07 -15.19 -4.12
N ALA A 21 7.72 -16.16 -3.46
CA ALA A 21 7.62 -16.29 -2.00
C ALA A 21 8.12 -15.03 -1.27
N ALA A 22 9.07 -14.29 -1.84
CA ALA A 22 9.55 -13.02 -1.30
C ALA A 22 8.50 -11.89 -1.36
N ASP A 23 7.52 -12.00 -2.27
CA ASP A 23 6.44 -11.02 -2.46
C ASP A 23 5.19 -11.38 -1.62
N VAL A 24 5.26 -12.40 -0.76
CA VAL A 24 4.19 -12.79 0.17
C VAL A 24 4.67 -12.58 1.60
N GLN A 25 4.01 -11.69 2.33
CA GLN A 25 4.31 -11.41 3.73
C GLN A 25 3.12 -11.77 4.61
N THR A 26 3.38 -12.40 5.75
CA THR A 26 2.35 -12.72 6.75
C THR A 26 2.65 -12.01 8.04
N ASP A 27 1.65 -11.34 8.60
CA ASP A 27 1.79 -10.61 9.87
C ASP A 27 1.53 -11.53 11.08
N PHE A 28 1.71 -10.98 12.28
CA PHE A 28 1.38 -11.61 13.54
C PHE A 28 -0.12 -11.94 13.62
N ILE A 29 -0.46 -12.94 14.43
CA ILE A 29 -1.84 -13.29 14.72
C ILE A 29 -2.31 -12.41 15.86
N GLU A 30 -3.29 -11.55 15.60
CA GLU A 30 -3.93 -10.75 16.64
C GLU A 30 -5.12 -11.55 17.22
N ILE A 31 -5.15 -11.67 18.55
CA ILE A 31 -6.24 -12.33 19.27
C ILE A 31 -6.84 -11.32 20.24
N SER A 32 -8.06 -10.91 20.00
CA SER A 32 -8.77 -9.93 20.83
C SER A 32 -9.97 -10.60 21.51
N PRO A 33 -10.08 -10.57 22.85
CA PRO A 33 -11.29 -10.99 23.53
C PRO A 33 -12.43 -10.00 23.22
N VAL A 34 -13.63 -10.50 23.02
CA VAL A 34 -14.84 -9.70 22.85
C VAL A 34 -15.75 -9.91 24.06
N TYR A 35 -16.16 -8.80 24.66
CA TYR A 35 -17.06 -8.74 25.81
C TYR A 35 -18.36 -8.06 25.35
N GLN A 36 -19.49 -8.75 25.45
CA GLN A 36 -20.82 -8.24 25.11
C GLN A 36 -21.52 -7.59 26.30
N SER A 37 -21.21 -8.02 27.53
CA SER A 37 -21.74 -7.43 28.76
C SER A 37 -20.61 -6.99 29.68
N ARG A 38 -20.74 -5.80 30.27
CA ARG A 38 -19.81 -5.28 31.28
C ARG A 38 -19.89 -6.02 32.62
N GLU A 39 -20.95 -6.78 32.85
CA GLU A 39 -21.20 -7.49 34.12
C GLU A 39 -20.59 -8.90 34.14
N ASN A 40 -20.21 -9.44 32.98
CA ASN A 40 -19.55 -10.73 32.86
C ASN A 40 -18.04 -10.55 32.75
N TYR A 41 -17.29 -11.06 33.73
CA TYR A 41 -15.82 -11.07 33.72
C TYR A 41 -15.20 -12.09 32.75
N GLY A 42 -16.02 -12.86 32.02
CA GLY A 42 -15.59 -13.81 31.00
C GLY A 42 -15.67 -13.23 29.59
N ALA A 43 -14.65 -13.47 28.76
CA ALA A 43 -14.74 -13.17 27.34
C ALA A 43 -15.76 -14.10 26.66
N ASP A 44 -16.76 -13.54 25.99
CA ASP A 44 -17.80 -14.32 25.30
C ASP A 44 -17.21 -15.14 24.15
N TYR A 45 -16.31 -14.51 23.40
CA TYR A 45 -15.55 -15.16 22.32
C TYR A 45 -14.26 -14.41 22.02
N TYR A 46 -13.37 -15.07 21.29
CA TYR A 46 -12.13 -14.49 20.81
C TYR A 46 -12.23 -14.22 19.32
N ARG A 47 -11.90 -12.99 18.91
CA ARG A 47 -11.70 -12.65 17.52
C ARG A 47 -10.23 -12.86 17.17
N VAL A 48 -9.98 -13.60 16.10
CA VAL A 48 -8.62 -13.87 15.61
C VAL A 48 -8.48 -13.19 14.26
N ASN A 49 -7.59 -12.21 14.15
CA ASN A 49 -7.23 -11.59 12.88
C ASN A 49 -5.90 -12.18 12.37
N LYS A 50 -5.88 -12.53 11.10
CA LYS A 50 -4.67 -12.98 10.39
C LYS A 50 -4.58 -12.20 9.09
N THR A 51 -3.47 -11.49 8.92
CA THR A 51 -3.26 -10.63 7.76
C THR A 51 -2.17 -11.22 6.87
N VAL A 52 -2.41 -11.19 5.56
CA VAL A 52 -1.43 -11.55 4.53
C VAL A 52 -1.33 -10.39 3.57
N ALA A 53 -0.13 -9.88 3.37
CA ALA A 53 0.18 -8.89 2.35
C ALA A 53 0.80 -9.61 1.14
N ILE A 54 0.34 -9.24 -0.06
CA ILE A 54 0.75 -9.87 -1.31
C ILE A 54 1.13 -8.76 -2.27
N THR A 55 2.37 -8.79 -2.76
CA THR A 55 2.86 -7.88 -3.79
C THR A 55 2.78 -8.57 -5.15
N LEU A 56 2.12 -7.91 -6.10
CA LEU A 56 2.01 -8.39 -7.48
C LEU A 56 2.82 -7.47 -8.40
N ARG A 57 3.74 -8.06 -9.17
CA ARG A 57 4.50 -7.32 -10.20
C ARG A 57 3.71 -7.13 -11.50
N ASP A 58 2.78 -8.04 -11.77
CA ASP A 58 1.93 -8.01 -12.97
C ASP A 58 0.50 -7.68 -12.57
N VAL A 59 0.09 -6.44 -12.85
CA VAL A 59 -1.25 -5.92 -12.51
C VAL A 59 -2.35 -6.66 -13.27
N THR A 60 -2.07 -7.21 -14.47
CA THR A 60 -3.09 -7.90 -15.28
C THR A 60 -3.62 -9.17 -14.61
N ARG A 61 -2.88 -9.72 -13.63
CA ARG A 61 -3.26 -10.93 -12.87
C ARG A 61 -4.10 -10.63 -11.64
N PHE A 62 -4.27 -9.36 -11.28
CA PHE A 62 -4.90 -8.93 -10.04
C PHE A 62 -6.32 -9.51 -9.87
N GLU A 63 -7.19 -9.36 -10.85
CA GLU A 63 -8.58 -9.83 -10.75
C GLU A 63 -8.68 -11.34 -10.56
N ARG A 64 -7.84 -12.09 -11.27
CA ARG A 64 -7.78 -13.55 -11.16
C ARG A 64 -7.32 -13.95 -9.76
N LEU A 65 -6.28 -13.29 -9.23
CA LEU A 65 -5.79 -13.56 -7.88
C LEU A 65 -6.85 -13.23 -6.82
N LEU A 66 -7.48 -12.05 -6.91
CA LEU A 66 -8.51 -11.61 -5.97
C LEU A 66 -9.68 -12.59 -5.92
N THR A 67 -10.14 -13.05 -7.09
CA THR A 67 -11.21 -14.06 -7.20
C THR A 67 -10.80 -15.37 -6.54
N ALA A 68 -9.58 -15.83 -6.79
CA ALA A 68 -9.08 -17.07 -6.21
C ALA A 68 -8.92 -16.97 -4.67
N ILE A 69 -8.44 -15.82 -4.15
CA ILE A 69 -8.30 -15.57 -2.71
C ILE A 69 -9.67 -15.53 -2.03
N ARG A 70 -10.67 -14.90 -2.66
CA ARG A 70 -12.05 -14.89 -2.16
C ARG A 70 -12.62 -16.31 -2.09
N ASN A 71 -12.42 -17.11 -3.13
CA ASN A 71 -12.84 -18.52 -3.16
C ASN A 71 -12.09 -19.36 -2.10
N ALA A 72 -10.87 -18.96 -1.74
CA ALA A 72 -10.08 -19.53 -0.66
C ALA A 72 -10.48 -19.04 0.75
N ARG A 73 -11.70 -18.51 0.91
CA ARG A 73 -12.30 -18.10 2.20
C ARG A 73 -11.68 -16.86 2.84
N ALA A 74 -10.99 -16.01 2.07
CA ALA A 74 -10.60 -14.70 2.57
C ALA A 74 -11.85 -13.86 2.86
N ASN A 75 -11.96 -13.37 4.09
CA ASN A 75 -13.17 -12.70 4.57
C ASN A 75 -13.13 -11.17 4.38
N ARG A 76 -11.95 -10.57 4.41
CA ARG A 76 -11.78 -9.11 4.31
C ARG A 76 -10.52 -8.75 3.52
N VAL A 77 -10.65 -7.77 2.64
CA VAL A 77 -9.52 -7.06 2.00
C VAL A 77 -9.38 -5.72 2.69
N TYR A 78 -8.21 -5.42 3.25
CA TYR A 78 -7.96 -4.17 3.98
C TYR A 78 -7.74 -2.98 3.05
N GLY A 79 -7.02 -3.19 1.96
CA GLY A 79 -6.68 -2.17 0.98
C GLY A 79 -6.00 -2.79 -0.24
N VAL A 80 -5.94 -2.04 -1.33
CA VAL A 80 -5.22 -2.40 -2.54
C VAL A 80 -4.48 -1.15 -3.00
N ASP A 81 -3.16 -1.25 -3.03
CA ASP A 81 -2.27 -0.15 -3.40
C ASP A 81 -1.53 -0.50 -4.69
N PHE A 82 -1.65 0.37 -5.69
CA PHE A 82 -0.90 0.24 -6.95
C PHE A 82 0.29 1.20 -6.92
N GLN A 83 1.50 0.65 -6.95
CA GLN A 83 2.73 1.42 -6.96
C GLN A 83 3.47 1.21 -8.28
N THR A 84 4.09 2.28 -8.80
CA THR A 84 5.06 2.19 -9.90
C THR A 84 6.47 2.16 -9.31
N SER A 85 7.28 1.18 -9.72
CA SER A 85 8.70 1.16 -9.37
C SER A 85 9.54 2.11 -10.23
N GLU A 86 8.99 2.57 -11.36
CA GLU A 86 9.64 3.57 -12.20
C GLU A 86 9.30 4.96 -11.66
N LEU A 87 10.27 5.59 -11.01
CA LEU A 87 10.24 6.98 -10.61
C LEU A 87 10.24 7.86 -11.87
N PRO A 88 9.22 8.68 -12.14
CA PRO A 88 9.39 9.77 -13.08
C PRO A 88 10.37 10.75 -12.45
N THR A 89 11.54 10.90 -13.06
CA THR A 89 12.60 11.87 -12.72
C THR A 89 12.18 13.35 -12.91
N THR A 90 10.89 13.68 -12.83
CA THR A 90 10.36 15.02 -13.09
C THR A 90 10.02 15.83 -11.84
N ARG A 91 10.28 15.31 -10.62
CA ARG A 91 10.21 16.15 -9.41
C ARG A 91 11.25 17.30 -9.38
N ALA A 92 12.24 17.28 -10.27
CA ALA A 92 13.24 18.34 -10.39
C ALA A 92 13.00 19.30 -11.58
N ALA A 93 11.96 19.08 -12.41
CA ALA A 93 11.82 19.78 -13.69
C ALA A 93 10.70 20.82 -13.76
N ASP A 94 9.78 20.88 -12.78
CA ASP A 94 8.78 21.96 -12.70
C ASP A 94 9.17 22.97 -11.61
N PRO A 95 9.82 24.10 -11.93
CA PRO A 95 9.71 25.27 -11.08
C PRO A 95 8.23 25.69 -11.05
N PRO A 96 7.63 25.97 -9.88
CA PRO A 96 6.22 26.30 -9.81
C PRO A 96 5.95 27.57 -10.62
N THR A 97 5.00 27.49 -11.56
CA THR A 97 4.44 28.63 -12.27
C THR A 97 4.00 29.71 -11.28
N ALA A 98 4.87 30.69 -11.08
CA ALA A 98 4.59 31.94 -10.40
C ALA A 98 4.73 33.07 -11.43
N GLU A 99 3.86 33.09 -12.43
CA GLU A 99 3.71 34.22 -13.35
C GLU A 99 2.38 34.91 -13.10
N SER A 100 2.30 35.60 -11.96
CA SER A 100 1.38 36.71 -11.73
C SER A 100 2.03 37.72 -10.79
N ALA A 101 3.18 38.27 -11.18
CA ALA A 101 3.75 39.43 -10.50
C ALA A 101 4.67 40.22 -11.44
N SER A 102 4.23 41.43 -11.78
CA SER A 102 5.09 42.61 -11.94
C SER A 102 6.08 42.62 -13.10
N THR A 103 5.70 43.31 -14.19
CA THR A 103 6.60 43.89 -15.20
C THR A 103 7.84 44.54 -14.57
N PRO A 104 9.07 44.10 -14.87
CA PRO A 104 10.25 44.90 -14.53
C PRO A 104 10.52 45.94 -15.63
N SER A 105 10.40 47.22 -15.28
CA SER A 105 10.88 48.35 -16.08
C SER A 105 12.38 48.23 -16.39
N PRO A 106 12.85 48.59 -17.61
CA PRO A 106 14.25 48.47 -17.95
C PRO A 106 14.98 49.77 -17.58
N LEU A 107 15.67 49.81 -16.45
CA LEU A 107 16.69 50.83 -16.18
C LEU A 107 17.99 50.18 -15.70
N ALA A 108 18.91 50.06 -16.66
CA ALA A 108 20.33 50.39 -16.54
C ALA A 108 21.12 49.85 -15.33
N CYS A 109 21.67 48.65 -15.46
CA CYS A 109 22.91 48.29 -14.75
C CYS A 109 24.11 48.87 -15.52
N GLY A 110 24.61 50.02 -15.06
CA GLY A 110 25.95 50.48 -15.40
C GLY A 110 27.00 49.61 -14.70
N LYS A 111 27.83 48.93 -15.47
CA LYS A 111 29.19 48.55 -15.05
C LYS A 111 30.17 48.93 -16.16
N LEU A 112 30.80 50.07 -15.98
CA LEU A 112 32.01 50.48 -16.67
C LEU A 112 33.17 49.62 -16.14
N VAL A 113 33.92 49.00 -17.05
CA VAL A 113 35.12 48.20 -16.80
C VAL A 113 36.29 49.13 -16.43
N PRO A 114 37.14 48.83 -15.43
CA PRO A 114 38.36 49.59 -15.23
C PRO A 114 39.49 49.02 -16.09
N GLY A 115 40.09 49.88 -16.90
CA GLY A 115 41.39 49.65 -17.52
C GLY A 115 42.35 50.76 -17.10
N THR A 116 43.43 50.41 -16.43
CA THR A 116 44.85 50.63 -16.78
C THR A 116 45.70 49.99 -15.68
#